data_AF-A0A7V9R4P7-F1
#
_entry.id   AF-A0A7V9R4P7-F1
#
_cell.length_a   1.000
_cell.length_b   1.000
_cell.length_c   1.000
_cell.angle_alpha   90.00
_cell.angle_beta   90.00
_cell.angle_gamma   90.00
#
_symmetry.space_group_name_H-M   'P 1'
#
loop_
_entity.id
_entity.type
_entity.pdbx_description
1 polymer ?
#
loop_
_entity_poly.entity_id
_entity_poly.type
_entity_poly.pdbx_seq_one_letter_code
_entity_poly.pdbx_strand_id
1 'polypeptide(L)'
;MESHYQTEAEIESVVHGLESCTTGRDGFPHRKHLAVAVCYLRNATVEQAFEKMRTSLLGFLDHHGIGREVYKEELTRAWINLVQSEVERLDPNLSPVAVTNAVVGRLGDLDAVFQRYPDNLALQPERKIIGK
;
A
#
# COMPACT_ATOMS: atom_id res chain seq x y z
N MET A 1 -14.19 -10.01 9.91
CA MET A 1 -13.26 -9.05 9.31
C MET A 1 -12.05 -9.03 10.22
N GLU A 2 -10.91 -9.56 9.78
CA GLU A 2 -9.69 -9.49 10.61
C GLU A 2 -9.32 -8.02 10.81
N SER A 3 -9.03 -7.65 12.06
CA SER A 3 -8.60 -6.29 12.41
C SER A 3 -7.08 -6.29 12.46
N HIS A 4 -6.44 -5.65 11.47
CA HIS A 4 -4.97 -5.56 11.35
C HIS A 4 -4.39 -4.45 12.24
N TYR A 5 -5.15 -3.40 12.45
CA TYR A 5 -4.81 -2.24 13.28
C TYR A 5 -5.95 -1.97 14.26
N GLN A 6 -5.63 -1.69 15.52
CA GLN A 6 -6.60 -1.33 16.55
C GLN A 6 -6.70 0.19 16.73
N THR A 7 -5.61 0.92 16.43
CA THR A 7 -5.51 2.37 16.67
C THR A 7 -4.93 3.12 15.48
N GLU A 8 -5.21 4.42 15.40
CA GLU A 8 -4.57 5.30 14.40
C GLU A 8 -3.06 5.40 14.62
N ALA A 9 -2.61 5.36 15.88
CA ALA A 9 -1.20 5.41 16.24
C ALA A 9 -0.38 4.24 15.67
N GLU A 10 -0.95 3.03 15.58
CA GLU A 10 -0.28 1.90 14.93
C GLU A 10 -0.11 2.13 13.42
N ILE A 11 -1.08 2.78 12.78
CA ILE A 11 -1.02 3.12 11.36
C ILE A 11 0.01 4.23 11.13
N GLU A 12 -0.02 5.28 11.96
CA GLU A 12 0.96 6.36 11.94
C GLU A 12 2.39 5.86 12.17
N SER A 13 2.56 4.88 13.07
CA SER A 13 3.86 4.24 13.30
C SER A 13 4.38 3.53 12.05
N VAL A 14 3.50 2.91 11.25
CA VAL A 14 3.88 2.29 9.97
C VAL A 14 4.31 3.35 8.96
N VAL A 15 3.56 4.44 8.83
CA VAL A 15 3.90 5.57 7.95
C VAL A 15 5.25 6.17 8.35
N HIS A 16 5.40 6.50 9.64
CA HIS A 16 6.62 7.05 10.18
C HIS A 16 7.80 6.11 9.98
N GLY A 17 7.61 4.81 10.19
CA GLY A 17 8.63 3.79 10.02
C GLY A 17 9.17 3.69 8.60
N LEU A 18 8.31 3.87 7.59
CA LEU A 18 8.71 3.99 6.19
C LEU A 18 9.45 5.31 5.92
N GLU A 19 8.82 6.44 6.26
CA GLU A 19 9.33 7.78 5.95
C GLU A 19 10.67 8.07 6.61
N SER A 20 10.89 7.54 7.83
CA SER A 20 12.15 7.66 8.58
C SER A 20 13.15 6.55 8.29
N CYS A 21 12.79 5.56 7.46
CA CYS A 21 13.58 4.35 7.18
C CYS A 21 13.99 3.56 8.44
N THR A 22 13.23 3.69 9.54
CA THR A 22 13.48 2.95 10.79
C THR A 22 12.88 1.54 10.77
N THR A 23 11.94 1.27 9.86
CA THR A 23 11.44 -0.09 9.62
C THR A 23 12.50 -0.91 8.91
N GLY A 24 12.89 -2.06 9.47
CA GLY A 24 13.81 -2.97 8.78
C GLY A 24 13.21 -3.52 7.48
N ARG A 25 14.08 -3.93 6.54
CA ARG A 25 13.69 -4.50 5.24
C ARG A 25 12.58 -5.55 5.31
N ASP A 26 12.73 -6.56 6.16
CA ASP A 26 11.75 -7.65 6.28
C ASP A 26 10.49 -7.23 7.07
N GLY A 27 10.52 -6.04 7.69
CA GLY A 27 9.45 -5.47 8.47
C GLY A 27 8.44 -4.66 7.65
N PHE A 28 8.57 -4.59 6.32
CA PHE A 28 7.69 -3.80 5.45
C PHE A 28 6.97 -4.65 4.38
N PRO A 29 6.04 -5.54 4.77
CA PRO A 29 5.28 -6.36 3.82
C PRO A 29 4.22 -5.56 3.05
N HIS A 30 3.62 -6.18 2.02
CA HIS A 30 2.55 -5.59 1.19
C HIS A 30 1.43 -4.91 1.99
N ARG A 31 0.94 -5.56 3.07
CA ARG A 31 -0.12 -5.00 3.92
C ARG A 31 0.25 -3.64 4.54
N LYS A 32 1.53 -3.41 4.85
CA LYS A 32 2.00 -2.11 5.35
C LYS A 32 2.03 -1.06 4.23
N HIS A 33 2.37 -1.44 2.99
CA HIS A 33 2.28 -0.53 1.83
C HIS A 33 0.84 -0.03 1.64
N LEU A 34 -0.15 -0.94 1.76
CA LEU A 34 -1.57 -0.59 1.68
C LEU A 34 -2.00 0.39 2.78
N ALA A 35 -1.56 0.18 4.03
CA ALA A 35 -1.87 1.10 5.13
C ALA A 35 -1.30 2.51 4.87
N VAL A 36 -0.06 2.60 4.39
CA VAL A 36 0.55 3.90 4.00
C VAL A 36 -0.22 4.55 2.85
N ALA A 37 -0.61 3.78 1.84
CA ALA A 37 -1.40 4.29 0.72
C ALA A 37 -2.74 4.89 1.17
N VAL A 38 -3.46 4.22 2.08
CA VAL A 38 -4.70 4.76 2.67
C VAL A 38 -4.42 6.09 3.37
N CYS A 39 -3.39 6.17 4.20
CA CYS A 39 -3.01 7.42 4.89
C CYS A 39 -2.70 8.56 3.92
N TYR A 40 -1.98 8.28 2.85
CA TYR A 40 -1.64 9.31 1.87
C TYR A 40 -2.86 9.79 1.10
N LEU A 41 -3.77 8.89 0.71
CA LEU A 41 -4.99 9.23 -0.03
C LEU A 41 -6.05 9.97 0.79
N ARG A 42 -6.06 9.82 2.12
CA ARG A 42 -7.02 10.53 2.98
C ARG A 42 -6.88 12.05 2.95
N ASN A 43 -5.66 12.56 2.71
CA ASN A 43 -5.34 13.98 2.82
C ASN A 43 -4.82 14.59 1.51
N ALA A 44 -4.84 13.83 0.42
CA ALA A 44 -4.20 14.24 -0.83
C ALA A 44 -4.91 13.65 -2.05
N THR A 45 -4.64 14.21 -3.23
CA THR A 45 -5.10 13.61 -4.48
C THR A 45 -4.34 12.31 -4.77
N VAL A 46 -4.89 11.49 -5.68
CA VAL A 46 -4.24 10.27 -6.18
C VAL A 46 -2.79 10.54 -6.64
N GLU A 47 -2.56 11.63 -7.38
CA GLU A 47 -1.23 11.97 -7.88
C GLU A 47 -0.28 12.37 -6.74
N GLN A 48 -0.76 13.15 -5.77
CA GLN A 48 0.05 13.52 -4.61
C GLN A 48 0.39 12.31 -3.74
N ALA A 49 -0.57 11.40 -3.53
CA ALA A 49 -0.35 10.17 -2.79
C ALA A 49 0.65 9.25 -3.51
N PHE A 50 0.55 9.15 -4.84
CA PHE A 50 1.50 8.42 -5.67
C PHE A 50 2.91 9.00 -5.56
N GLU A 51 3.09 10.31 -5.75
CA GLU A 51 4.39 10.97 -5.66
C GLU A 51 5.03 10.82 -4.27
N LYS A 52 4.19 10.91 -3.23
CA LYS A 52 4.64 10.67 -1.85
C LYS A 52 5.08 9.22 -1.65
N MET A 53 4.30 8.24 -2.12
CA MET A 53 4.65 6.82 -2.05
C MET A 53 5.94 6.52 -2.81
N ARG A 54 6.07 7.01 -4.06
CA ARG A 54 7.27 6.89 -4.88
C ARG A 54 8.50 7.42 -4.15
N THR A 55 8.42 8.62 -3.61
CA THR A 55 9.54 9.26 -2.90
C THR A 55 9.92 8.47 -1.64
N SER A 56 8.93 8.06 -0.83
CA SER A 56 9.17 7.26 0.39
C SER A 56 9.81 5.90 0.07
N LEU A 57 9.30 5.18 -0.94
CA LEU A 57 9.84 3.87 -1.32
C LEU A 57 11.25 3.98 -1.87
N LEU A 58 11.53 4.95 -2.75
CA LEU A 58 12.88 5.15 -3.28
C LEU A 58 13.87 5.51 -2.17
N GLY A 59 13.49 6.40 -1.24
CA GLY A 59 14.32 6.73 -0.07
C GLY A 59 14.58 5.52 0.83
N PHE A 60 13.56 4.68 1.04
CA PHE A 60 13.68 3.43 1.79
C PHE A 60 14.65 2.44 1.13
N LEU A 61 14.54 2.25 -0.19
CA LEU A 61 15.45 1.38 -0.95
C LEU A 61 16.90 1.87 -0.85
N ASP A 62 17.13 3.16 -1.07
CA ASP A 62 18.47 3.76 -0.97
C ASP A 62 19.07 3.60 0.44
N HIS A 63 18.26 3.85 1.48
CA HIS A 63 18.69 3.72 2.88
C HIS A 63 19.15 2.28 3.22
N HIS A 64 18.45 1.28 2.69
CA HIS A 64 18.77 -0.12 2.91
C HIS A 64 19.75 -0.72 1.90
N GLY A 65 20.32 0.09 1.00
CA GLY A 65 21.27 -0.37 -0.02
C GLY A 65 20.65 -1.35 -1.03
N ILE A 66 19.34 -1.24 -1.28
CA ILE A 66 18.61 -2.04 -2.26
C ILE A 66 18.59 -1.27 -3.58
N GLY A 67 18.93 -1.94 -4.67
CA GLY A 67 18.94 -1.32 -5.99
C GLY A 67 17.54 -0.81 -6.41
N ARG A 68 17.49 0.40 -6.97
CA ARG A 68 16.21 1.05 -7.37
C ARG A 68 15.48 0.30 -8.49
N GLU A 69 16.13 -0.62 -9.20
CA GLU A 69 15.52 -1.44 -10.25
C GLU A 69 14.39 -2.35 -9.75
N VAL A 70 14.33 -2.61 -8.44
CA VAL A 70 13.23 -3.36 -7.82
C VAL A 70 11.94 -2.54 -7.76
N TYR A 71 12.04 -1.20 -7.72
CA TYR A 71 10.88 -0.32 -7.77
C TYR A 71 10.28 -0.31 -9.18
N LYS A 72 8.95 -0.43 -9.24
CA LYS A 72 8.16 -0.36 -10.48
C LYS A 72 7.10 0.73 -10.32
N GLU A 73 7.20 1.75 -11.16
CA GLU A 73 6.32 2.92 -11.10
C GLU A 73 4.88 2.55 -11.46
N GLU A 74 4.70 1.82 -12.55
CA GLU A 74 3.39 1.43 -13.07
C GLU A 74 2.63 0.58 -12.05
N LEU A 75 3.35 -0.28 -11.33
CA LEU A 75 2.82 -1.11 -10.26
C LEU A 75 2.38 -0.27 -9.07
N THR A 76 3.23 0.68 -8.63
CA THR A 76 2.91 1.60 -7.54
C THR A 76 1.67 2.42 -7.87
N ARG A 77 1.59 2.95 -9.09
CA ARG A 77 0.42 3.71 -9.58
C ARG A 77 -0.84 2.85 -9.63
N ALA A 78 -0.73 1.61 -10.09
CA ALA A 78 -1.85 0.67 -10.11
C ALA A 78 -2.40 0.38 -8.71
N TRP A 79 -1.52 0.16 -7.72
CA TRP A 79 -1.92 -0.06 -6.34
C TRP A 79 -2.56 1.18 -5.71
N ILE A 80 -2.01 2.37 -5.93
CA ILE A 80 -2.61 3.62 -5.42
C ILE A 80 -4.03 3.80 -5.99
N ASN A 81 -4.22 3.62 -7.29
CA ASN A 81 -5.55 3.69 -7.92
C ASN A 81 -6.52 2.63 -7.38
N LEU A 82 -6.04 1.42 -7.12
CA LEU A 82 -6.85 0.34 -6.58
C LEU A 82 -7.27 0.62 -5.13
N VAL A 83 -6.35 1.13 -4.30
CA VAL A 83 -6.64 1.56 -2.94
C VAL A 83 -7.68 2.69 -2.96
N GLN A 84 -7.49 3.71 -3.80
CA GLN A 84 -8.46 4.81 -3.95
C GLN A 84 -9.85 4.27 -4.31
N SER A 85 -9.92 3.35 -5.29
CA SER A 85 -11.19 2.73 -5.71
C SER A 85 -11.88 1.96 -4.59
N GLU A 86 -11.12 1.31 -3.70
CA GLU A 86 -11.70 0.63 -2.53
C GLU A 86 -12.13 1.62 -1.45
N VAL A 87 -11.38 2.70 -1.22
CA VAL A 87 -11.74 3.78 -0.27
C VAL A 87 -13.04 4.46 -0.70
N GLU A 88 -13.21 4.78 -1.98
CA GLU A 88 -14.43 5.41 -2.52
C GLU A 88 -15.69 4.54 -2.40
N ARG A 89 -15.53 3.21 -2.27
CA ARG A 89 -16.63 2.26 -2.06
C ARG A 89 -17.04 2.11 -0.59
N LEU A 90 -16.29 2.69 0.33
CA LEU A 90 -16.56 2.63 1.76
C LEU A 90 -17.45 3.80 2.20
N ASP A 91 -18.12 3.63 3.33
CA ASP A 91 -18.88 4.72 3.93
C ASP A 91 -17.92 5.84 4.36
N PRO A 92 -18.12 7.10 3.90
CA PRO A 92 -17.24 8.22 4.21
C PRO A 92 -17.18 8.57 5.70
N ASN A 93 -18.12 8.09 6.52
CA ASN A 93 -18.14 8.31 7.97
C ASN A 93 -17.32 7.28 8.76
N LEU A 94 -16.71 6.30 8.08
CA LEU A 94 -15.85 5.32 8.76
C LEU A 94 -14.62 5.98 9.36
N SER A 95 -14.22 5.46 10.53
CA SER A 95 -12.97 5.89 11.15
C SER A 95 -11.77 5.50 10.29
N PRO A 96 -10.62 6.17 10.45
CA PRO A 96 -9.41 5.86 9.68
C PRO A 96 -8.96 4.41 9.88
N VAL A 97 -9.09 3.90 11.11
CA VAL A 97 -8.80 2.51 11.44
C VAL A 97 -9.71 1.55 10.67
N ALA A 98 -11.01 1.84 10.60
CA ALA A 98 -11.97 1.01 9.88
C ALA A 98 -11.70 1.01 8.36
N VAL A 99 -11.41 2.16 7.78
CA VAL A 99 -11.05 2.28 6.35
C VAL A 99 -9.78 1.49 6.06
N THR A 100 -8.73 1.67 6.85
CA THR A 100 -7.45 0.95 6.68
C THR A 100 -7.63 -0.55 6.80
N ASN A 101 -8.31 -1.04 7.84
CA ASN A 101 -8.56 -2.47 8.00
C ASN A 101 -9.40 -3.06 6.87
N ALA A 102 -10.41 -2.34 6.38
CA ALA A 102 -11.23 -2.78 5.27
C ALA A 102 -10.41 -2.90 3.98
N VAL A 103 -9.57 -1.91 3.67
CA VAL A 103 -8.69 -1.93 2.49
C VAL A 103 -7.65 -3.05 2.62
N VAL A 104 -6.95 -3.14 3.75
CA VAL A 104 -5.92 -4.17 3.98
C VAL A 104 -6.53 -5.58 3.94
N GLY A 105 -7.72 -5.77 4.52
CA GLY A 105 -8.42 -7.04 4.47
C GLY A 105 -8.88 -7.45 3.06
N ARG A 106 -9.13 -6.49 2.16
CA ARG A 106 -9.55 -6.77 0.77
C ARG A 106 -8.39 -6.92 -0.20
N LEU A 107 -7.31 -6.16 0.01
CA LEU A 107 -6.19 -6.03 -0.92
C LEU A 107 -4.90 -6.69 -0.43
N GLY A 108 -4.87 -7.14 0.82
CA GLY A 108 -3.69 -7.71 1.47
C GLY A 108 -3.39 -9.17 1.14
N ASP A 109 -4.30 -9.85 0.41
CA ASP A 109 -4.08 -11.15 -0.20
C ASP A 109 -4.00 -10.96 -1.72
N LEU A 110 -2.80 -11.13 -2.27
CA LEU A 110 -2.52 -10.91 -3.68
C LEU A 110 -3.27 -11.90 -4.58
N ASP A 111 -3.47 -13.16 -4.15
CA ASP A 111 -4.20 -14.15 -4.93
C ASP A 111 -5.67 -13.78 -5.04
N ALA A 112 -6.28 -13.33 -3.94
CA ALA A 112 -7.64 -12.82 -3.93
C ALA A 112 -7.79 -11.57 -4.82
N VAL A 113 -6.79 -10.67 -4.82
CA VAL A 113 -6.78 -9.50 -5.70
C VAL A 113 -6.71 -9.92 -7.17
N PHE A 114 -5.84 -10.85 -7.55
CA PHE A 114 -5.73 -11.28 -8.95
C PHE A 114 -6.97 -12.04 -9.44
N GLN A 115 -7.67 -12.74 -8.56
CA GLN A 115 -8.97 -13.34 -8.89
C GLN A 115 -10.05 -12.28 -9.11
N ARG A 116 -10.02 -11.19 -8.33
CA ARG A 116 -11.01 -10.10 -8.41
C ARG A 116 -10.73 -9.10 -9.54
N TYR A 117 -9.47 -8.91 -9.91
CA TYR A 117 -9.02 -7.97 -10.94
C TYR A 117 -8.13 -8.67 -12.00
N PRO A 118 -8.63 -9.71 -12.69
CA PRO A 118 -7.81 -10.53 -13.58
C PRO A 118 -7.25 -9.77 -14.80
N ASP A 119 -7.93 -8.72 -15.22
CA ASP A 119 -7.59 -7.93 -16.42
C ASP A 119 -6.72 -6.70 -16.12
N ASN A 120 -6.33 -6.46 -14.87
CA ASN A 120 -5.48 -5.33 -14.52
C ASN A 120 -4.02 -5.61 -14.95
N LEU A 121 -3.66 -5.18 -16.16
CA LEU A 121 -2.35 -5.41 -16.77
C LEU A 121 -1.17 -4.95 -15.90
N ALA A 122 -1.34 -3.85 -15.15
CA ALA A 122 -0.28 -3.30 -14.30
C ALA A 122 0.03 -4.16 -13.06
N LEU A 123 -0.90 -5.04 -12.66
CA LEU A 123 -0.72 -5.99 -11.56
C LEU A 123 -0.09 -7.33 -12.00
N GLN A 124 -0.03 -7.60 -13.30
CA GLN A 124 0.52 -8.86 -13.83
C GLN A 124 2.00 -9.14 -13.46
N PRO A 125 2.89 -8.14 -13.33
CA PRO A 125 4.26 -8.39 -12.89
C PRO A 125 4.33 -9.10 -11.53
N GLU A 126 3.50 -8.71 -10.55
CA GLU A 126 3.46 -9.37 -9.23
C GLU A 126 2.87 -10.77 -9.30
N ARG A 127 1.86 -10.99 -10.15
CA ARG A 127 1.26 -12.32 -10.36
C ARG A 127 2.29 -13.37 -10.80
N LYS A 128 3.30 -12.97 -11.58
CA LYS A 128 4.38 -13.86 -12.04
C LYS A 128 5.37 -14.23 -10.94
N ILE A 129 5.42 -13.49 -9.84
CA ILE A 129 6.33 -13.74 -8.70
C ILE A 129 5.75 -14.82 -7.77
N ILE A 130 4.43 -14.86 -7.60
CA ILE A 130 3.75 -15.80 -6.69
C ILE A 130 3.60 -17.20 -7.32
N GLY A 131 3.46 -17.29 -8.65
CA GLY A 131 3.25 -18.55 -9.36
C GLY A 131 4.49 -19.40 -9.64
N LYS A 132 5.58 -19.25 -8.87
CA LYS A 132 6.84 -20.01 -9.04
C LYS A 132 7.14 -20.90 -7.85
#